data_AF-A0A846R5V5-F1
#
_entry.id   AF-A0A846R5V5-F1
#
_cell.length_a   1.000
_cell.length_b   1.000
_cell.length_c   1.000
_cell.angle_alpha   90.00
_cell.angle_beta   90.00
_cell.angle_gamma   90.00
#
_symmetry.space_group_name_H-M   'P 1'
#
loop_
_entity.id
_entity.type
_entity.pdbx_description
1 polymer ?
#
loop_
_entity_poly.entity_id
_entity_poly.type
_entity_poly.pdbx_seq_one_letter_code
_entity_poly.pdbx_strand_id
1 'polypeptide(L)'
;MEEPFIKNKQTKKVEELHWECQKWKSHLQFIEDEIVFIDRLLNSYIFQPNTPNLFERLQGYLERLKKVKSNKKIVRNLISQHENDLGGMIECTTDRCDMEFYQKHNKLKAEVVDRMENFMALKSEVFNYAGGILKKRKPE
;
A
#
# COMPACT_ATOMS: atom_id res chain seq x y z
N MET A 1 -8.70 41.45 12.88
CA MET A 1 -9.90 40.72 12.39
C MET A 1 -9.42 39.58 11.47
N GLU A 2 -8.46 38.76 11.91
CA GLU A 2 -7.74 37.78 11.07
C GLU A 2 -7.80 36.33 11.60
N GLU A 3 -8.00 36.15 12.91
CA GLU A 3 -8.04 34.83 13.56
C GLU A 3 -9.07 33.83 12.98
N PRO A 4 -10.33 34.21 12.65
CA PRO A 4 -11.30 33.21 12.17
C PRO A 4 -11.01 32.71 10.75
N PHE A 5 -10.35 33.53 9.92
CA PHE A 5 -10.03 33.17 8.54
C PHE A 5 -8.83 32.21 8.44
N ILE A 6 -7.79 32.45 9.25
CA ILE A 6 -6.59 31.60 9.33
C ILE A 6 -6.94 30.22 9.90
N LYS A 7 -7.76 30.20 10.97
CA LYS A 7 -8.22 28.95 11.61
C LYS A 7 -8.99 28.06 10.63
N ASN A 8 -9.88 28.64 9.80
CA ASN A 8 -10.65 27.91 8.79
C ASN A 8 -9.76 27.28 7.70
N LYS A 9 -8.70 27.98 7.27
CA LYS A 9 -7.76 27.45 6.26
C LYS A 9 -6.93 26.28 6.78
N GLN A 10 -6.46 26.36 8.04
CA GLN A 10 -5.68 25.30 8.67
C GLN A 10 -6.52 24.05 8.93
N THR A 11 -7.77 24.20 9.40
CA THR A 11 -8.70 23.08 9.57
C THR A 11 -8.94 22.32 8.26
N LYS A 12 -9.23 23.03 7.16
CA LYS A 12 -9.42 22.40 5.85
C LYS A 12 -8.19 21.61 5.39
N LYS A 13 -7.00 22.14 5.64
CA LYS A 13 -5.76 21.46 5.26
C LYS A 13 -5.51 20.20 6.07
N VAL A 14 -5.80 20.23 7.38
CA VAL A 14 -5.74 19.03 8.24
C VAL A 14 -6.75 17.98 7.77
N GLU A 15 -7.97 18.39 7.40
CA GLU A 15 -8.97 17.48 6.82
C GLU A 15 -8.49 16.84 5.52
N GLU A 16 -7.86 17.60 4.61
CA GLU A 16 -7.28 17.07 3.37
C GLU A 16 -6.19 16.01 3.66
N LEU A 17 -5.26 16.30 4.57
CA LEU A 17 -4.18 15.38 4.95
C LEU A 17 -4.73 14.12 5.63
N HIS A 18 -5.73 14.28 6.51
CA HIS A 18 -6.42 13.15 7.13
C HIS A 18 -7.09 12.27 6.07
N TRP A 19 -7.76 12.89 5.09
CA TRP A 19 -8.39 12.18 3.99
C TRP A 19 -7.38 11.42 3.12
N GLU A 20 -6.19 11.99 2.86
CA GLU A 20 -5.10 11.26 2.18
C GLU A 20 -4.67 10.03 2.99
N CYS A 21 -4.47 10.15 4.31
CA CYS A 21 -4.13 9.03 5.18
C CYS A 21 -5.19 7.91 5.13
N GLN A 22 -6.48 8.27 5.17
CA GLN A 22 -7.59 7.32 5.07
C GLN A 22 -7.61 6.59 3.73
N LYS A 23 -7.40 7.31 2.62
CA LYS A 23 -7.26 6.71 1.29
C LYS A 23 -6.11 5.72 1.24
N TRP A 24 -4.93 6.07 1.76
CA TRP A 24 -3.79 5.16 1.80
C TRP A 24 -4.09 3.90 2.62
N LYS A 25 -4.73 4.04 3.78
CA LYS A 25 -5.15 2.88 4.60
C LYS A 25 -6.12 1.96 3.87
N SER A 26 -7.08 2.53 3.13
CA SER A 26 -8.04 1.80 2.32
C SER A 26 -7.35 1.03 1.20
N HIS A 27 -6.50 1.69 0.41
CA HIS A 27 -5.73 1.02 -0.65
C HIS A 27 -4.83 -0.10 -0.12
N LEU A 28 -4.14 0.13 1.01
CA LEU A 28 -3.36 -0.93 1.65
C LEU A 28 -4.24 -2.10 2.12
N GLN A 29 -5.49 -1.86 2.50
CA GLN A 29 -6.43 -2.93 2.84
C GLN A 29 -6.77 -3.77 1.61
N PHE A 30 -7.14 -3.13 0.50
CA PHE A 30 -7.38 -3.82 -0.78
C PHE A 30 -6.18 -4.68 -1.21
N ILE A 31 -4.96 -4.15 -1.09
CA ILE A 31 -3.75 -4.91 -1.41
C ILE A 31 -3.63 -6.18 -0.55
N GLU A 32 -4.03 -6.15 0.73
CA GLU A 32 -4.00 -7.35 1.57
C GLU A 32 -5.01 -8.39 1.12
N ASP A 33 -6.22 -7.97 0.77
CA ASP A 33 -7.25 -8.88 0.26
C ASP A 33 -6.77 -9.53 -1.05
N GLU A 34 -6.12 -8.75 -1.92
CA GLU A 34 -5.53 -9.24 -3.17
C GLU A 34 -4.35 -10.19 -2.93
N ILE A 35 -3.47 -9.90 -1.96
CA ILE A 35 -2.37 -10.82 -1.58
C ILE A 35 -2.95 -12.15 -1.11
N VAL A 36 -3.99 -12.13 -0.27
CA VAL A 36 -4.64 -13.36 0.22
C VAL A 36 -5.25 -14.15 -0.94
N PHE A 37 -5.90 -13.46 -1.89
CA PHE A 37 -6.43 -14.11 -3.09
C PHE A 37 -5.32 -14.74 -3.93
N ILE A 38 -4.24 -14.00 -4.22
CA ILE A 38 -3.14 -14.48 -5.04
C ILE A 38 -2.43 -15.66 -4.37
N ASP A 39 -2.19 -15.60 -3.07
CA ASP A 39 -1.59 -16.70 -2.30
C ASP A 39 -2.44 -17.97 -2.40
N ARG A 40 -3.77 -17.87 -2.23
CA ARG A 40 -4.69 -19.01 -2.43
C ARG A 40 -4.69 -19.52 -3.86
N LEU A 41 -4.68 -18.62 -4.84
CA LEU A 41 -4.63 -18.98 -6.26
C LEU A 41 -3.38 -19.81 -6.56
N LEU A 42 -2.20 -19.31 -6.18
CA LEU A 42 -0.91 -19.93 -6.43
C LEU A 42 -0.69 -21.24 -5.68
N ASN A 43 -1.33 -21.42 -4.52
CA ASN A 43 -1.30 -22.69 -3.78
C ASN A 43 -2.33 -23.73 -4.26
N SER A 44 -3.17 -23.40 -5.25
CA SER A 44 -4.15 -24.37 -5.77
C SER A 44 -3.49 -25.46 -6.63
N TYR A 45 -4.16 -26.61 -6.74
CA TYR A 45 -3.66 -27.80 -7.48
C TYR A 45 -3.31 -27.52 -8.95
N ILE A 46 -3.93 -26.50 -9.55
CA ILE A 46 -3.68 -26.08 -10.93
C ILE A 46 -2.25 -25.56 -11.11
N PHE A 47 -1.65 -25.02 -10.05
CA PHE A 47 -0.32 -24.43 -10.08
C PHE A 47 0.77 -25.34 -9.51
N GLN A 48 0.42 -26.53 -9.00
CA GLN A 48 1.40 -27.55 -8.64
C GLN A 48 2.19 -27.96 -9.89
N PRO A 49 3.49 -27.61 -9.97
CA PRO A 49 4.27 -27.85 -11.16
C PRO A 49 5.02 -29.18 -11.07
N ASN A 50 4.91 -30.00 -12.12
CA ASN A 50 5.73 -31.21 -12.28
C ASN A 50 7.09 -30.90 -12.93
N THR A 51 7.45 -29.61 -13.05
CA THR A 51 8.66 -29.13 -13.74
C THR A 51 9.45 -28.17 -12.84
N PRO A 52 10.75 -28.39 -12.61
CA PRO A 52 11.55 -27.59 -11.67
C PRO A 52 11.49 -26.07 -11.90
N ASN A 53 11.58 -25.60 -13.15
CA ASN A 53 11.57 -24.16 -13.44
C ASN A 53 10.26 -23.45 -13.03
N LEU A 54 9.12 -24.11 -13.18
CA LEU A 54 7.82 -23.55 -12.78
C LEU A 54 7.70 -23.52 -11.25
N PHE A 55 8.29 -24.50 -10.56
CA PHE A 55 8.35 -24.53 -9.10
C PHE A 55 9.17 -23.36 -8.54
N GLU A 56 10.36 -23.11 -9.09
CA GLU A 56 11.22 -22.00 -8.66
C GLU A 56 10.51 -20.64 -8.83
N ARG A 57 9.87 -20.42 -9.98
CA ARG A 57 9.10 -19.19 -10.22
C ARG A 57 7.93 -19.04 -9.25
N LEU A 58 7.19 -20.12 -8.99
CA LEU A 58 6.09 -20.13 -8.03
C LEU A 58 6.57 -19.76 -6.62
N GLN A 59 7.66 -20.39 -6.15
CA GLN A 59 8.24 -20.07 -4.84
C GLN A 59 8.71 -18.61 -4.77
N GLY A 60 9.37 -18.11 -5.82
CA GLY A 60 9.79 -16.72 -5.90
C GLY A 60 8.63 -15.72 -5.79
N TYR A 61 7.48 -16.02 -6.38
CA TYR A 61 6.29 -15.19 -6.21
C TYR A 61 5.73 -15.25 -4.78
N LEU A 62 5.65 -16.42 -4.16
CA LEU A 62 5.18 -16.58 -2.78
C LEU A 62 6.07 -15.83 -1.77
N GLU A 63 7.40 -15.88 -1.95
CA GLU A 63 8.34 -15.13 -1.12
C GLU A 63 8.18 -13.61 -1.28
N ARG A 64 8.04 -13.13 -2.51
CA ARG A 64 7.79 -11.71 -2.77
C ARG A 64 6.46 -11.24 -2.18
N LEU A 65 5.40 -12.06 -2.26
CA LEU A 65 4.11 -11.76 -1.62
C LEU A 65 4.24 -11.64 -0.10
N LYS A 66 4.99 -12.55 0.55
CA LYS A 66 5.30 -12.46 1.99
C LYS A 66 6.03 -11.16 2.33
N LYS A 67 7.02 -10.76 1.51
CA LYS A 67 7.75 -9.49 1.70
C LYS A 67 6.82 -8.28 1.58
N VAL A 68 5.95 -8.24 0.57
CA VAL A 68 4.96 -7.17 0.42
C VAL A 68 4.03 -7.11 1.63
N LYS A 69 3.54 -8.26 2.11
CA LYS A 69 2.68 -8.33 3.31
C LYS A 69 3.35 -7.76 4.56
N SER A 70 4.63 -8.09 4.79
CA SER A 70 5.40 -7.54 5.91
C SER A 70 5.63 -6.04 5.79
N ASN A 71 6.05 -5.57 4.61
CA ASN A 71 6.31 -4.14 4.37
C ASN A 71 5.04 -3.30 4.48
N LYS A 72 3.89 -3.82 3.99
CA LYS A 72 2.58 -3.18 4.14
C LYS A 72 2.26 -2.88 5.61
N LYS A 73 2.53 -3.83 6.51
CA LYS A 73 2.27 -3.65 7.95
C LYS A 73 3.08 -2.50 8.54
N ILE A 74 4.36 -2.38 8.13
CA ILE A 74 5.24 -1.28 8.54
C ILE A 74 4.66 0.06 8.07
N VAL A 75 4.33 0.18 6.78
CA VAL A 75 3.79 1.42 6.22
C VAL A 75 2.43 1.78 6.83
N ARG A 76 1.55 0.81 7.09
CA ARG A 76 0.27 1.04 7.77
C ARG A 76 0.45 1.61 9.18
N ASN A 77 1.46 1.15 9.90
CA ASN A 77 1.81 1.69 11.21
C ASN A 77 2.31 3.14 11.10
N LEU A 78 3.19 3.43 10.13
CA LEU A 78 3.68 4.79 9.87
C LEU A 78 2.54 5.76 9.53
N ILE A 79 1.57 5.34 8.69
CA ILE A 79 0.39 6.16 8.39
C ILE A 79 -0.45 6.40 9.65
N SER A 80 -0.61 5.40 10.51
CA SER A 80 -1.40 5.54 11.72
C SER A 80 -0.73 6.47 12.74
N GLN A 81 0.60 6.43 12.85
CA GLN A 81 1.37 7.38 13.65
C GLN A 81 1.25 8.80 13.08
N HIS A 82 1.49 8.98 11.78
CA HIS A 82 1.39 10.27 11.09
C HIS A 82 -0.02 10.89 11.20
N GLU A 83 -1.05 10.04 11.15
CA GLU A 83 -2.44 10.48 11.33
C GLU A 83 -2.74 10.92 12.78
N ASN A 84 -2.22 10.21 13.78
CA ASN A 84 -2.37 10.64 15.17
C ASN A 84 -1.71 12.00 15.43
N ASP A 85 -0.60 12.28 14.74
CA ASP A 85 0.12 13.55 14.84
C ASP A 85 -0.63 14.73 14.19
N LEU A 86 -1.66 14.48 13.35
CA LEU A 86 -2.46 15.55 12.73
C LEU A 86 -3.21 16.39 13.76
N GLY A 87 -3.63 15.79 14.89
CA GLY A 87 -4.33 16.51 15.96
C GLY A 87 -3.48 17.63 16.56
N GLY A 88 -2.18 17.38 16.76
CA GLY A 88 -1.24 18.40 17.25
C GLY A 88 -0.97 19.53 16.26
N MET A 89 -1.26 19.31 14.97
CA MET A 89 -1.08 20.32 13.93
C MET A 89 -2.11 21.44 13.99
N ILE A 90 -3.30 21.20 14.57
CA ILE A 90 -4.34 22.22 14.79
C ILE A 90 -3.92 23.21 15.90
N GLU A 91 -3.11 22.74 16.85
CA GLU A 91 -2.65 23.52 18.01
C GLU A 91 -1.34 24.28 17.71
N CYS A 92 -0.64 23.93 16.62
CA CYS A 92 0.62 24.55 16.24
C CYS A 92 0.39 25.89 15.52
N THR A 93 0.89 26.99 16.10
CA THR A 93 0.75 28.37 15.60
C THR A 93 1.98 28.89 14.84
N THR A 94 2.97 28.04 14.55
CA THR A 94 4.24 28.44 13.92
C THR A 94 4.45 27.82 12.55
N ASP A 95 4.85 28.65 11.57
CA ASP A 95 5.08 28.24 10.16
C ASP A 95 6.14 27.13 10.00
N ARG A 96 7.08 27.02 10.95
CA ARG A 96 8.13 25.99 10.94
C ARG A 96 7.58 24.59 11.25
N CYS A 97 6.65 24.50 12.20
CA CYS A 97 5.99 23.25 12.59
C CYS A 97 5.24 22.65 11.41
N ASP A 98 4.54 23.52 10.67
CA ASP A 98 3.84 23.20 9.44
C ASP A 98 4.78 22.61 8.38
N MET A 99 5.90 23.27 8.09
CA MET A 99 6.84 22.82 7.06
C MET A 99 7.41 21.43 7.33
N GLU A 100 7.87 21.17 8.57
CA GLU A 100 8.43 19.87 8.94
C GLU A 100 7.40 18.74 8.83
N PHE A 101 6.14 19.02 9.20
CA PHE A 101 5.05 18.06 9.05
C PHE A 101 4.75 17.76 7.57
N TYR A 102 4.65 18.76 6.71
CA TYR A 102 4.41 18.54 5.27
C TYR A 102 5.53 17.73 4.62
N GLN A 103 6.79 17.95 5.04
CA GLN A 103 7.90 17.13 4.57
C GLN A 103 7.77 15.68 5.01
N LYS A 104 7.38 15.41 6.26
CA LYS A 104 7.10 14.05 6.73
C LYS A 104 5.95 13.40 5.94
N HIS A 105 4.86 14.14 5.74
CA HIS A 105 3.71 13.66 4.97
C HIS A 105 4.09 13.32 3.52
N ASN A 106 4.88 14.17 2.85
CA ASN A 106 5.33 13.92 1.49
C ASN A 106 6.28 12.72 1.38
N LYS A 107 7.17 12.53 2.37
CA LYS A 107 8.02 11.33 2.44
C LYS A 107 7.17 10.07 2.61
N LEU A 108 6.19 10.11 3.50
CA LEU A 108 5.26 9.00 3.70
C LEU A 108 4.45 8.72 2.43
N LYS A 109 3.96 9.76 1.74
CA LYS A 109 3.26 9.63 0.46
C LYS A 109 4.13 8.91 -0.58
N ALA A 110 5.38 9.32 -0.72
CA ALA A 110 6.32 8.69 -1.65
C ALA A 110 6.54 7.20 -1.30
N GLU A 111 6.69 6.88 -0.01
CA GLU A 111 6.83 5.49 0.42
C GLU A 111 5.56 4.67 0.12
N VAL A 112 4.37 5.21 0.40
CA VAL A 112 3.10 4.56 0.11
C VAL A 112 2.96 4.27 -1.38
N VAL A 113 3.22 5.25 -2.24
CA VAL A 113 3.16 5.12 -3.70
C VAL A 113 4.13 4.05 -4.19
N ASP A 114 5.39 4.10 -3.75
CA ASP A 114 6.40 3.09 -4.11
C ASP A 114 5.94 1.67 -3.72
N ARG A 115 5.34 1.48 -2.54
CA ARG A 115 4.82 0.16 -2.16
C ARG A 115 3.67 -0.30 -3.06
N MET A 116 2.78 0.61 -3.44
CA MET A 116 1.65 0.30 -4.33
C MET A 116 2.15 -0.10 -5.72
N GLU A 117 3.09 0.65 -6.29
CA GLU A 117 3.66 0.36 -7.60
C GLU A 117 4.44 -0.96 -7.61
N ASN A 118 5.24 -1.22 -6.59
CA ASN A 118 5.95 -2.49 -6.43
C ASN A 118 4.99 -3.69 -6.36
N PHE A 119 3.85 -3.53 -5.66
CA PHE A 119 2.83 -4.57 -5.62
C PHE A 119 2.11 -4.73 -6.96
N MET A 120 1.78 -3.64 -7.65
CA MET A 120 1.17 -3.68 -8.98
C MET A 120 2.05 -4.41 -10.00
N ALA A 121 3.37 -4.17 -9.97
CA ALA A 121 4.33 -4.87 -10.82
C ALA A 121 4.32 -6.39 -10.54
N LEU A 122 4.43 -6.77 -9.26
CA LEU A 122 4.35 -8.18 -8.84
C LEU A 122 3.03 -8.83 -9.27
N LYS A 123 1.90 -8.15 -9.07
CA LYS A 123 0.57 -8.63 -9.45
C LYS A 123 0.49 -8.90 -10.95
N SER A 124 1.01 -7.98 -11.78
CA SER A 124 1.04 -8.15 -13.24
C SER A 124 1.87 -9.38 -13.64
N GLU A 125 3.06 -9.56 -13.05
CA GLU A 125 3.89 -10.74 -13.29
C GLU A 125 3.17 -12.05 -12.92
N VAL A 126 2.52 -12.07 -11.75
CA VAL A 126 1.77 -13.25 -11.28
C VAL A 126 0.58 -13.54 -12.19
N PHE A 127 -0.16 -12.54 -12.65
CA PHE A 127 -1.29 -12.75 -13.56
C PHE A 127 -0.85 -13.26 -14.93
N ASN A 128 0.28 -12.76 -15.45
CA ASN A 128 0.87 -13.29 -16.69
C ASN A 128 1.30 -14.75 -16.53
N TYR A 129 1.97 -15.08 -15.42
CA TYR A 129 2.33 -16.46 -15.08
C TYR A 129 1.09 -17.36 -14.97
N ALA A 130 0.09 -16.91 -14.20
CA ALA A 130 -1.10 -17.69 -13.92
C ALA A 130 -1.94 -17.91 -15.18
N GLY A 131 -2.15 -16.85 -15.97
CA GLY A 131 -2.85 -16.92 -17.25
C GLY A 131 -2.16 -17.85 -18.24
N GLY A 132 -0.83 -17.90 -18.26
CA GLY A 132 -0.07 -18.84 -19.08
C GLY A 132 -0.34 -20.30 -18.73
N ILE A 133 -0.44 -20.63 -17.44
CA ILE A 133 -0.76 -21.98 -16.96
C ILE A 133 -2.20 -22.35 -17.23
N LEU A 134 -3.14 -21.45 -16.93
CA LEU A 134 -4.57 -21.67 -17.11
C LEU A 134 -4.94 -21.90 -18.59
N LYS A 135 -4.27 -21.22 -19.52
CA LYS A 135 -4.44 -21.46 -20.96
C LYS A 135 -3.95 -22.84 -21.40
N LYS A 136 -2.85 -23.35 -20.82
CA LYS A 136 -2.27 -24.65 -21.18
C LYS A 136 -3.04 -25.84 -20.60
N ARG A 137 -3.70 -25.66 -19.46
CA ARG A 137 -4.47 -26.70 -18.77
C ARG A 137 -5.98 -26.62 -19.04
N LYS A 138 -6.39 -25.98 -20.15
CA LYS A 138 -7.80 -25.92 -20.54
C LYS A 138 -8.29 -27.36 -20.82
N PRO A 139 -9.28 -27.87 -20.08
CA PRO A 139 -9.85 -29.18 -20.40
C PRO A 139 -10.54 -29.12 -21.76
N GLU A 140 -10.41 -30.18 -22.54
CA GLU A 140 -11.24 -30.43 -23.73
C GLU A 140 -12.72 -30.57 -23.35
#